data_AF-A0A2T8HST4-F1
#
_entry.id   AF-A0A2T8HST4-F1
#
_cell.length_a   1.000
_cell.length_b   1.000
_cell.length_c   1.000
_cell.angle_alpha   90.00
_cell.angle_beta   90.00
_cell.angle_gamma   90.00
#
_symmetry.space_group_name_H-M   'P 1'
#
loop_
_entity.id
_entity.type
_entity.pdbx_description
1 polymer ?
#
loop_
_entity_poly.entity_id
_entity_poly.type
_entity_poly.pdbx_seq_one_letter_code
_entity_poly.pdbx_strand_id
1 'polypeptide(L)'
;MTVILPSLPPQIPGTTAVTPDNPSRIRQSAEALESAFLAEMLKNAGVFKPGESFGGGEGEAQFTSFIADAHARAMVARGGIGLADHIERTLIARQGGGV
;
A
#
# COMPACT_ATOMS: atom_id res chain seq x y z
N MET A 1 43.60 -45.09 6.16
CA MET A 1 42.23 -44.57 5.97
C MET A 1 42.13 -43.28 6.73
N THR A 2 42.35 -42.14 6.07
CA THR A 2 42.33 -40.81 6.70
C THR A 2 41.04 -40.11 6.27
N VAL A 3 40.17 -39.81 7.23
CA VAL A 3 38.91 -39.09 7.00
C VAL A 3 39.22 -37.59 7.11
N ILE A 4 38.98 -36.85 6.04
CA ILE A 4 39.07 -35.39 6.02
C ILE A 4 37.71 -34.85 6.46
N LEU A 5 37.64 -34.16 7.60
CA LEU A 5 36.45 -33.42 8.03
C LEU A 5 36.34 -32.12 7.22
N PRO A 6 35.15 -31.72 6.73
CA PRO A 6 34.98 -30.42 6.09
C PRO A 6 35.04 -29.30 7.12
N SER A 7 35.83 -28.26 6.84
CA SER A 7 35.89 -27.03 7.63
C SER A 7 34.60 -26.21 7.47
N LEU A 8 33.97 -25.83 8.59
CA LEU A 8 32.77 -24.97 8.61
C LEU A 8 33.14 -23.53 8.16
N PRO A 9 32.35 -22.87 7.30
CA PRO A 9 32.59 -21.49 6.93
C PRO A 9 32.44 -20.54 8.14
N PRO A 10 33.20 -19.43 8.21
CA PRO A 10 33.06 -18.44 9.26
C PRO A 10 31.68 -17.79 9.17
N GLN A 11 30.85 -17.97 10.22
CA GLN A 11 29.58 -17.27 10.35
C GLN A 11 29.88 -15.83 10.74
N ILE A 12 29.52 -14.87 9.89
CA ILE A 12 29.62 -13.45 10.19
C ILE A 12 28.52 -13.11 11.22
N PRO A 13 28.85 -12.66 12.44
CA PRO A 13 27.84 -12.25 13.42
C PRO A 13 27.17 -10.95 12.95
N GLY A 14 25.85 -10.96 12.85
CA GLY A 14 25.06 -9.72 12.76
C GLY A 14 24.69 -9.28 11.34
N THR A 15 23.89 -10.07 10.64
CA THR A 15 22.84 -9.48 9.82
C THR A 15 21.55 -9.76 10.56
N THR A 16 21.09 -8.80 11.37
CA THR A 16 19.66 -8.70 11.68
C THR A 16 18.97 -8.57 10.33
N ALA A 17 18.48 -9.70 9.81
CA ALA A 17 17.51 -9.68 8.75
C ALA A 17 16.38 -8.77 9.27
N VAL A 18 16.23 -7.59 8.67
CA VAL A 18 15.05 -6.76 8.86
C VAL A 18 13.92 -7.60 8.28
N THR A 19 13.28 -8.39 9.13
CA THR A 19 12.03 -9.03 8.78
C THR A 19 11.12 -7.90 8.32
N PRO A 20 10.53 -7.96 7.11
CA PRO A 20 9.57 -6.95 6.71
C PRO A 20 8.49 -6.93 7.79
N ASP A 21 8.41 -5.82 8.51
CA ASP A 21 7.44 -5.64 9.58
C ASP A 21 6.08 -5.72 8.90
N ASN A 22 5.33 -6.78 9.19
CA ASN A 22 4.03 -6.95 8.56
C ASN A 22 3.16 -5.81 9.07
N PRO A 23 2.59 -4.98 8.18
CA PRO A 23 1.84 -3.81 8.61
C PRO A 23 0.70 -4.25 9.52
N SER A 24 0.52 -3.53 10.63
CA SER A 24 -0.55 -3.82 11.59
C SER A 24 -1.92 -3.84 10.88
N ARG A 25 -2.91 -4.57 11.41
CA ARG A 25 -4.27 -4.54 10.84
C ARG A 25 -4.84 -3.12 10.79
N ILE A 26 -4.45 -2.27 11.75
CA ILE A 26 -4.83 -0.86 11.80
C ILE A 26 -4.20 -0.12 10.62
N ARG A 27 -2.90 -0.33 10.37
CA ARG A 27 -2.18 0.26 9.24
C ARG A 27 -2.82 -0.12 7.92
N GLN A 28 -3.08 -1.41 7.70
CA GLN A 28 -3.73 -1.91 6.48
C GLN A 28 -5.10 -1.27 6.27
N SER A 29 -5.88 -1.12 7.35
CA SER A 29 -7.20 -0.48 7.28
C SER A 29 -7.10 1.01 6.96
N ALA A 30 -6.10 1.70 7.51
CA ALA A 30 -5.84 3.10 7.27
C ALA A 30 -5.39 3.37 5.82
N GLU A 31 -4.46 2.56 5.30
CA GLU A 31 -4.00 2.60 3.91
C GLU A 31 -5.14 2.28 2.91
N ALA A 32 -6.01 1.33 3.25
CA ALA A 32 -7.18 1.02 2.43
C ALA A 32 -8.15 2.21 2.37
N LEU A 33 -8.34 2.92 3.49
CA LEU A 33 -9.22 4.09 3.55
C LEU A 33 -8.64 5.28 2.78
N GLU A 34 -7.34 5.53 2.89
CA GLU A 34 -6.66 6.54 2.08
C GLU A 34 -6.71 6.21 0.59
N SER A 35 -6.54 4.93 0.23
CA SER A 35 -6.66 4.48 -1.17
C SER A 35 -8.07 4.74 -1.72
N ALA A 36 -9.11 4.43 -0.95
CA ALA A 36 -10.49 4.68 -1.36
C ALA A 36 -10.77 6.18 -1.53
N PHE A 37 -10.26 7.01 -0.60
CA PHE A 37 -10.39 8.46 -0.69
C PHE A 37 -9.72 9.02 -1.95
N LEU A 38 -8.46 8.63 -2.21
CA LEU A 38 -7.73 9.08 -3.38
C LEU A 38 -8.41 8.62 -4.68
N ALA A 39 -8.94 7.40 -4.73
CA ALA A 39 -9.66 6.91 -5.90
C ALA A 39 -10.88 7.80 -6.23
N GLU A 40 -11.66 8.20 -5.22
CA GLU A 40 -12.78 9.12 -5.41
C GLU A 40 -12.32 10.52 -5.84
N MET A 41 -11.22 11.03 -5.28
CA MET A 41 -10.68 12.32 -5.72
C MET A 41 -10.21 12.29 -7.17
N LEU A 42 -9.56 11.20 -7.61
CA LEU A 42 -9.15 11.03 -9.01
C LEU A 42 -10.34 10.95 -9.97
N LYS A 43 -11.39 10.22 -9.60
CA LYS A 43 -12.65 10.12 -10.37
C LYS A 43 -13.29 11.51 -10.52
N ASN A 44 -13.39 12.26 -9.42
CA ASN A 44 -13.99 13.60 -9.40
C ASN A 44 -13.15 14.65 -10.16
N ALA A 45 -11.82 14.57 -10.05
CA ALA A 45 -10.90 15.43 -10.79
C ALA A 45 -10.96 15.19 -12.31
N GLY A 46 -11.55 14.08 -12.76
CA GLY A 46 -11.70 13.76 -14.17
C GLY A 46 -10.38 13.44 -14.86
N VAL A 47 -9.35 13.06 -14.09
CA VAL A 47 -7.99 12.77 -14.58
C VAL A 47 -7.98 11.69 -15.66
N PHE A 48 -8.94 10.77 -15.58
CA PHE A 48 -9.08 9.61 -16.46
C PHE A 48 -10.31 9.72 -17.39
N LYS A 49 -10.88 10.91 -17.55
CA LYS A 49 -11.99 11.10 -18.50
C LYS A 49 -11.48 10.99 -19.94
N PRO A 50 -12.19 10.29 -20.83
CA PRO A 50 -11.81 10.21 -22.24
C PRO A 50 -11.87 11.59 -22.88
N GLY A 51 -10.94 11.88 -23.80
CA GLY A 51 -10.98 13.11 -24.60
C GLY A 51 -12.13 13.11 -25.60
N GLU A 52 -12.63 14.29 -25.98
CA GLU A 52 -13.81 14.44 -26.86
C GLU A 52 -13.67 13.79 -28.25
N SER A 53 -12.45 13.44 -28.70
CA SER A 53 -12.19 13.06 -30.08
C SER A 53 -11.90 11.58 -30.34
N PHE A 54 -11.80 10.69 -29.34
CA PHE A 54 -11.61 9.27 -29.63
C PHE A 54 -12.29 8.38 -28.58
N GLY A 55 -13.44 7.83 -28.95
CA GLY A 55 -13.82 6.44 -28.66
C GLY A 55 -13.95 6.02 -27.20
N GLY A 56 -14.95 6.55 -26.49
CA GLY A 56 -15.30 6.11 -25.14
C GLY A 56 -16.77 5.82 -24.98
N GLY A 57 -17.21 4.64 -25.43
CA GLY A 57 -18.55 4.14 -25.10
C GLY A 57 -18.69 3.83 -23.61
N GLU A 58 -19.88 3.41 -23.18
CA GLU A 58 -20.16 3.03 -21.77
C GLU A 58 -19.15 2.03 -21.17
N GLY A 59 -18.51 1.21 -22.01
CA GLY A 59 -17.45 0.29 -21.59
C GLY A 59 -16.22 1.00 -21.01
N GLU A 60 -15.77 2.12 -21.57
CA GLU A 60 -14.58 2.83 -21.09
C GLU A 60 -14.80 3.46 -19.72
N ALA A 61 -16.00 3.99 -19.46
CA ALA A 61 -16.37 4.56 -18.17
C ALA A 61 -16.23 3.54 -17.02
N GLN A 62 -16.50 2.26 -17.29
CA GLN A 62 -16.29 1.19 -16.31
C GLN A 62 -14.79 0.93 -16.06
N PHE A 63 -13.95 0.99 -17.10
CA PHE A 63 -12.50 0.85 -16.96
C PHE A 63 -11.84 2.04 -16.24
N THR A 64 -12.38 3.25 -16.39
CA THR A 64 -11.92 4.45 -15.67
C THR A 64 -11.91 4.24 -14.15
N SER A 65 -12.93 3.57 -13.61
CA SER A 65 -13.02 3.29 -12.18
C SER A 65 -11.88 2.38 -11.70
N PHE A 66 -11.58 1.31 -12.45
CA PHE A 66 -10.50 0.39 -12.14
C PHE A 66 -9.13 1.05 -12.23
N ILE A 67 -8.91 1.92 -13.22
CA ILE A 67 -7.66 2.68 -13.34
C ILE A 67 -7.49 3.61 -12.14
N ALA A 68 -8.54 4.32 -11.75
CA ALA A 68 -8.50 5.21 -10.59
C ALA A 68 -8.17 4.46 -9.30
N ASP A 69 -8.80 3.31 -9.06
CA ASP A 69 -8.54 2.48 -7.88
C ASP A 69 -7.10 1.93 -7.88
N ALA A 70 -6.59 1.48 -9.04
CA ALA A 70 -5.23 1.00 -9.18
C ALA A 70 -4.20 2.11 -8.92
N HIS A 71 -4.42 3.30 -9.48
CA HIS A 71 -3.54 4.45 -9.24
C HIS A 71 -3.57 4.89 -7.78
N ALA A 72 -4.74 4.94 -7.15
CA ALA A 72 -4.85 5.30 -5.74
C ALA A 72 -4.05 4.35 -4.84
N ARG A 73 -4.17 3.04 -5.05
CA ARG A 73 -3.38 2.04 -4.32
C ARG A 73 -1.87 2.22 -4.55
N ALA A 74 -1.46 2.48 -5.79
CA ALA A 74 -0.06 2.72 -6.12
C ALA A 74 0.48 4.01 -5.47
N MET A 75 -0.34 5.06 -5.35
CA MET A 75 0.04 6.28 -4.63
C MET A 75 0.24 6.00 -3.14
N VAL A 76 -0.70 5.31 -2.49
CA VAL A 76 -0.57 4.94 -1.06
C VAL A 76 0.65 4.06 -0.81
N ALA A 77 0.88 3.05 -1.66
CA ALA A 77 2.06 2.19 -1.55
C ALA A 77 3.40 2.95 -1.69
N ARG A 78 3.39 4.15 -2.29
CA ARG A 78 4.54 5.03 -2.44
C ARG A 78 4.61 6.15 -1.39
N GLY A 79 3.75 6.11 -0.37
CA GLY A 79 3.70 7.07 0.72
C GLY A 79 2.43 7.92 0.80
N GLY A 80 1.54 7.84 -0.20
CA GLY A 80 0.23 8.49 -0.19
C GLY A 80 0.31 10.02 -0.04
N ILE A 81 -0.73 10.58 0.57
CA ILE A 81 -0.82 11.99 0.99
C ILE A 81 -0.69 12.14 2.52
N GLY A 82 -0.41 11.05 3.25
CA GLY A 82 -0.24 11.02 4.70
C GLY A 82 -1.55 10.83 5.49
N LEU A 83 -2.67 10.56 4.81
CA LEU A 83 -3.96 10.40 5.49
C LEU A 83 -4.00 9.10 6.31
N ALA A 84 -3.38 8.01 5.84
CA ALA A 84 -3.29 6.76 6.58
C ALA A 84 -2.64 6.94 7.96
N ASP A 85 -1.59 7.76 8.06
CA ASP A 85 -0.89 8.01 9.33
C ASP A 85 -1.81 8.67 10.36
N HIS A 86 -2.62 9.64 9.92
CA HIS A 86 -3.60 10.32 10.77
C HIS A 86 -4.72 9.38 11.23
N ILE A 87 -5.22 8.53 10.32
CA ILE A 87 -6.27 7.55 10.62
C ILE A 87 -5.74 6.51 11.61
N GLU A 88 -4.56 5.96 11.35
CA GLU A 88 -3.92 4.97 12.20
C GLU A 88 -3.75 5.49 13.63
N ARG A 89 -3.21 6.71 13.78
CA ARG A 89 -3.06 7.35 15.09
C ARG A 89 -4.39 7.51 15.82
N THR A 90 -5.45 7.87 15.11
CA THR A 90 -6.80 8.02 15.67
C THR A 90 -7.40 6.67 16.09
N LEU A 91 -7.20 5.62 15.29
CA LEU A 91 -7.66 4.27 15.58
C LEU A 91 -6.92 3.66 16.79
N ILE A 92 -5.62 3.88 16.89
CA ILE A 92 -4.81 3.46 18.05
C ILE A 92 -5.28 4.20 19.31
N ALA A 93 -5.46 5.52 19.25
CA ALA A 93 -5.94 6.30 20.38
C ALA A 93 -7.29 5.82 20.90
N ARG A 94 -8.21 5.44 19.99
CA ARG A 94 -9.52 4.88 20.36
C ARG A 94 -9.43 3.48 20.98
N GLN A 95 -8.51 2.64 20.54
CA GLN A 95 -8.29 1.31 21.13
C GLN A 95 -7.64 1.39 22.52
N GLY A 96 -6.76 2.37 22.73
CA GLY A 96 -6.10 2.60 24.03
C GLY A 96 -6.94 3.37 25.05
N GLY A 97 -8.01 4.04 24.62
CA GLY A 97 -8.88 4.88 25.46
C GLY A 97 -10.08 4.18 26.10
N GLY A 98 -10.08 2.84 26.18
CA GLY A 98 -11.11 2.09 26.88
C GLY A 98 -10.83 1.98 28.38
N VAL A 99 -10.98 3.07 29.12
CA VAL A 99 -11.12 3.10 30.59
C VAL A 99 -12.20 4.09 30.96
#